data_AF-A0A9P9PFD7-F1
#
_entry.id   AF-A0A9P9PFD7-F1
#
_cell.length_a   1.000
_cell.length_b   1.000
_cell.length_c   1.000
_cell.angle_alpha   90.00
_cell.angle_beta   90.00
_cell.angle_gamma   90.00
#
_symmetry.space_group_name_H-M   'P 1'
#
loop_
_entity.id
_entity.type
_entity.pdbx_description
1 polymer ?
#
loop_
_entity_poly.entity_id
_entity_poly.type
_entity_poly.pdbx_seq_one_letter_code
_entity_poly.pdbx_strand_id
1 'polypeptide(L)'
;MAPIFSSILSSSLLLLSAIKLPSVQAWEGDLPFGNDLGYFECSDDDISRIGIALGNTVTLAASALSLALNNDRANINAYTHYFRTDQRTPPDHKMFEAAMTAAIYSITPPNGNRPFEWKIECVPQAAGTACGPESRAITEWEPNVENPTMFICPSFHTARDTRRTLQEDGICDNARNKVFADFETGGHTLLHELTHFDGFGILATMPLYTSPRSGGVASHGTDDWRQRTTQRLARDLVGNPQGGIDTWRNAENHAAAATEYFFQTLCEIDNIPLTRFDSSTCPQGCTCNGPVPLCS
;
A
#
# COMPACT_ATOMS: atom_id res chain seq x y z
N MET A 1 48.73 -5.02 -22.97
CA MET A 1 47.28 -4.81 -23.28
C MET A 1 46.51 -5.31 -22.08
N ALA A 2 45.96 -4.40 -21.28
CA ALA A 2 45.18 -4.69 -20.08
C ALA A 2 43.82 -3.98 -20.23
N PRO A 3 42.69 -4.61 -19.85
CA PRO A 3 41.39 -3.99 -20.05
C PRO A 3 41.09 -3.00 -18.93
N ILE A 4 40.66 -1.82 -19.35
CA ILE A 4 40.06 -0.77 -18.52
C ILE A 4 38.60 -1.18 -18.31
N PHE A 5 38.24 -1.65 -17.11
CA PHE A 5 36.84 -1.72 -16.70
C PHE A 5 36.48 -0.42 -15.99
N SER A 6 35.70 0.40 -16.70
CA SER A 6 35.16 1.67 -16.22
C SER A 6 34.03 1.42 -15.23
N SER A 7 34.16 2.07 -14.07
CA SER A 7 33.21 2.12 -12.97
C SER A 7 31.96 2.93 -13.34
N ILE A 8 30.81 2.27 -13.46
CA ILE A 8 29.49 2.92 -13.48
C ILE A 8 28.57 2.18 -12.50
N LEU A 9 28.89 2.25 -11.21
CA LEU A 9 28.03 1.75 -10.12
C LEU A 9 28.38 2.52 -8.84
N SER A 10 28.05 3.82 -8.76
CA SER A 10 28.17 4.56 -7.49
C SER A 10 27.32 5.83 -7.36
N SER A 11 26.47 6.18 -8.33
CA SER A 11 25.74 7.46 -8.27
C SER A 11 24.36 7.38 -7.60
N SER A 12 23.84 6.18 -7.31
CA SER A 12 22.50 6.02 -6.71
C SER A 12 22.48 6.03 -5.18
N LEU A 13 23.62 5.79 -4.51
CA LEU A 13 23.69 5.78 -3.04
C LEU A 13 23.83 7.17 -2.40
N LEU A 14 24.28 8.18 -3.15
CA LEU A 14 24.58 9.51 -2.62
C LEU A 14 23.35 10.44 -2.55
N LEU A 15 22.21 10.07 -3.15
CA LEU A 15 20.97 10.85 -3.04
C LEU A 15 20.16 10.51 -1.76
N LEU A 16 20.32 9.32 -1.18
CA LEU A 16 19.52 8.87 -0.05
C LEU A 16 20.01 9.40 1.31
N SER A 17 21.29 9.78 1.44
CA SER A 17 21.81 10.40 2.67
C SER A 17 21.36 11.85 2.88
N ALA A 18 20.76 12.48 1.86
CA ALA A 18 20.21 13.83 1.94
C ALA A 18 18.70 13.84 2.22
N ILE A 19 18.02 12.71 2.05
CA ILE A 19 16.66 12.53 2.56
C ILE A 19 16.82 12.25 4.05
N LYS A 20 16.91 13.31 4.86
CA LYS A 20 16.32 13.22 6.20
C LYS A 20 14.88 12.83 5.93
N LEU A 21 14.57 11.53 6.01
CA LEU A 21 13.19 11.09 6.13
C LEU A 21 12.64 12.00 7.23
N PRO A 22 11.67 12.88 6.92
CA PRO A 22 11.08 13.69 7.96
C PRO A 22 10.74 12.71 9.07
N SER A 23 11.18 13.01 10.30
CA SER A 23 10.72 12.28 11.48
C SER A 23 9.25 11.98 11.26
N VAL A 24 8.83 10.71 11.45
CA VAL A 24 7.50 10.16 11.13
C VAL A 24 6.39 10.85 11.94
N GLN A 25 6.32 12.17 11.85
CA GLN A 25 5.17 12.98 12.16
C GLN A 25 4.32 12.83 10.91
N ALA A 26 3.18 12.17 11.10
CA ALA A 26 2.14 12.14 10.10
C ALA A 26 1.88 13.58 9.64
N TRP A 27 1.81 13.76 8.33
CA TRP A 27 1.81 15.07 7.70
C TRP A 27 0.55 15.86 8.17
N GLU A 28 0.73 16.98 8.88
CA GLU A 28 -0.36 17.78 9.51
C GLU A 28 -0.80 18.99 8.66
N GLY A 29 -0.24 19.18 7.46
CA GLY A 29 -0.57 20.31 6.58
C GLY A 29 -1.52 19.95 5.43
N ASP A 30 -2.15 20.97 4.84
CA ASP A 30 -2.71 20.86 3.48
C ASP A 30 -1.55 20.53 2.53
N LEU A 31 -1.64 19.40 1.81
CA LEU A 31 -0.61 19.05 0.83
C LEU A 31 -0.49 20.22 -0.14
N PRO A 32 0.73 20.60 -0.60
CA PRO A 32 0.92 21.75 -1.46
C PRO A 32 0.45 21.45 -2.90
N PHE A 33 -0.57 20.61 -3.03
CA PHE A 33 -1.32 20.43 -4.23
C PHE A 33 -2.16 21.70 -4.39
N GLY A 34 -1.58 22.65 -5.13
CA GLY A 34 -2.41 23.44 -6.03
C GLY A 34 -3.27 22.50 -6.89
N ASN A 35 -4.22 23.05 -7.63
CA ASN A 35 -5.25 22.35 -8.42
C ASN A 35 -4.75 21.29 -9.46
N ASP A 36 -3.49 20.88 -9.42
CA ASP A 36 -2.80 20.04 -10.39
C ASP A 36 -3.14 18.54 -10.30
N LEU A 37 -3.65 18.03 -9.17
CA LEU A 37 -4.09 16.62 -9.09
C LEU A 37 -5.33 16.33 -9.94
N GLY A 38 -6.00 17.36 -10.48
CA GLY A 38 -7.17 17.20 -11.34
C GLY A 38 -8.28 16.44 -10.63
N TYR A 39 -8.94 17.09 -9.67
CA TYR A 39 -10.14 16.57 -9.02
C TYR A 39 -11.35 16.85 -9.90
N PHE A 40 -12.10 15.82 -10.25
CA PHE A 40 -13.31 15.90 -11.07
C PHE A 40 -14.51 15.43 -10.25
N GLU A 41 -15.61 16.20 -10.30
CA GLU A 41 -16.87 15.90 -9.61
C GLU A 41 -16.77 15.68 -8.09
N CYS A 42 -15.66 16.10 -7.46
CA CYS A 42 -15.48 16.06 -6.02
C CYS A 42 -15.97 17.34 -5.35
N SER A 43 -16.67 17.20 -4.22
CA SER A 43 -16.95 18.36 -3.35
C SER A 43 -15.70 18.80 -2.59
N ASP A 44 -15.69 20.01 -2.03
CA ASP A 44 -14.57 20.49 -1.20
C ASP A 44 -14.29 19.55 -0.01
N ASP A 45 -15.34 18.99 0.59
CA ASP A 45 -15.24 18.01 1.67
C ASP A 45 -14.58 16.70 1.19
N ASP A 46 -14.89 16.26 -0.04
CA ASP A 46 -14.27 15.09 -0.65
C ASP A 46 -12.79 15.35 -0.92
N ILE A 47 -12.46 16.50 -1.51
CA ILE A 47 -11.08 16.92 -1.79
C ILE A 47 -10.27 16.93 -0.50
N SER A 48 -10.79 17.52 0.58
CA SER A 48 -10.12 17.54 1.88
C SER A 48 -9.85 16.14 2.42
N ARG A 49 -10.86 15.25 2.39
CA ARG A 49 -10.72 13.86 2.86
C ARG A 49 -9.75 13.04 2.03
N ILE A 50 -9.81 13.18 0.71
CA ILE A 50 -8.89 12.52 -0.22
C ILE A 50 -7.47 13.05 0.01
N GLY A 51 -7.30 14.36 0.23
CA GLY A 51 -6.02 14.97 0.60
C GLY A 51 -5.41 14.33 1.85
N ILE A 52 -6.21 14.16 2.92
CA ILE A 52 -5.77 13.45 4.14
C ILE A 52 -5.38 12.00 3.83
N ALA A 53 -6.17 11.29 3.03
CA ALA A 53 -5.88 9.91 2.63
C ALA A 53 -4.59 9.80 1.77
N LEU A 54 -4.32 10.76 0.89
CA LEU A 54 -3.07 10.85 0.14
C LEU A 54 -1.88 11.11 1.07
N GLY A 55 -2.03 11.99 2.07
CA GLY A 55 -1.02 12.21 3.11
C GLY A 55 -0.73 10.94 3.92
N ASN A 56 -1.77 10.18 4.27
CA ASN A 56 -1.64 8.88 4.92
C ASN A 56 -0.94 7.87 3.98
N THR A 57 -1.24 7.87 2.69
CA THR A 57 -0.59 7.01 1.68
C THR A 57 0.92 7.22 1.66
N VAL A 58 1.36 8.49 1.59
CA VAL A 58 2.78 8.86 1.62
C VAL A 58 3.42 8.43 2.94
N THR A 59 2.74 8.63 4.07
CA THR A 59 3.24 8.26 5.39
C THR A 59 3.42 6.74 5.53
N LEU A 60 2.44 5.95 5.08
CA LEU A 60 2.53 4.49 5.03
C LEU A 60 3.69 4.04 4.14
N ALA A 61 3.80 4.60 2.94
CA ALA A 61 4.87 4.26 2.00
C ALA A 61 6.26 4.63 2.52
N ALA A 62 6.42 5.81 3.12
CA ALA A 62 7.69 6.25 3.71
C ALA A 62 8.11 5.37 4.89
N SER A 63 7.16 4.99 5.75
CA SER A 63 7.41 4.04 6.83
C SER A 63 7.85 2.68 6.26
N ALA A 64 7.10 2.13 5.32
CA ALA A 64 7.41 0.87 4.65
C ALA A 64 8.74 0.89 3.87
N LEU A 65 9.14 2.03 3.32
CA LEU A 65 10.45 2.18 2.68
C LEU A 65 11.58 2.05 3.71
N SER A 66 11.41 2.58 4.93
CA SER A 66 12.38 2.39 6.00
C SER A 66 12.56 0.90 6.36
N LEU A 67 11.46 0.12 6.36
CA LEU A 67 11.50 -1.33 6.49
C LEU A 67 12.30 -1.98 5.36
N ALA A 68 12.01 -1.62 4.11
CA ALA A 68 12.65 -2.23 2.93
C ALA A 68 14.17 -2.00 2.91
N LEU A 69 14.61 -0.81 3.33
CA LEU A 69 16.02 -0.42 3.42
C LEU A 69 16.75 -1.05 4.61
N ASN A 70 16.02 -1.56 5.61
CA ASN A 70 16.60 -2.26 6.74
C ASN A 70 16.92 -3.72 6.38
N ASN A 71 18.09 -4.19 6.82
CA ASN A 71 18.57 -5.55 6.53
C ASN A 71 17.80 -6.67 7.26
N ASP A 72 16.89 -6.33 8.18
CA ASP A 72 16.19 -7.28 9.04
C ASP A 72 14.78 -7.65 8.57
N ARG A 73 14.40 -7.29 7.33
CA ARG A 73 13.05 -7.53 6.78
C ARG A 73 12.57 -8.99 6.85
N ALA A 74 13.51 -9.96 6.83
CA ALA A 74 13.17 -11.38 6.95
C ALA A 74 12.64 -11.77 8.35
N ASN A 75 12.84 -10.92 9.35
CA ASN A 75 12.38 -11.12 10.72
C ASN A 75 11.21 -10.19 11.10
N ILE A 76 10.67 -9.44 10.13
CA ILE A 76 9.58 -8.48 10.38
C ILE A 76 8.30 -9.03 9.78
N ASN A 77 7.34 -9.32 10.65
CA ASN A 77 6.03 -9.88 10.31
C ASN A 77 5.30 -9.06 9.24
N ALA A 78 5.37 -7.73 9.31
CA ALA A 78 4.78 -6.86 8.29
C ALA A 78 5.31 -7.11 6.87
N TYR A 79 6.53 -7.63 6.70
CA TYR A 79 7.04 -8.01 5.39
C TYR A 79 6.71 -9.48 5.07
N THR A 80 7.05 -10.39 5.97
CA THR A 80 6.95 -11.84 5.73
C THR A 80 5.51 -12.35 5.65
N HIS A 81 4.54 -11.62 6.18
CA HIS A 81 3.13 -11.89 5.96
C HIS A 81 2.68 -11.69 4.52
N TYR A 82 3.35 -10.82 3.74
CA TYR A 82 2.86 -10.42 2.42
C TYR A 82 3.87 -10.64 1.30
N PHE A 83 5.13 -10.90 1.61
CA PHE A 83 6.16 -11.10 0.60
C PHE A 83 6.98 -12.33 0.92
N ARG A 84 7.41 -13.01 -0.13
CA ARG A 84 8.27 -14.18 0.00
C ARG A 84 9.70 -13.71 0.15
N THR A 85 10.45 -14.48 0.92
CA THR A 85 11.87 -14.26 1.18
C THR A 85 12.77 -15.17 0.33
N ASP A 86 12.18 -16.01 -0.52
CA ASP A 86 12.91 -16.87 -1.45
C ASP A 86 13.63 -16.07 -2.56
N GLN A 87 14.71 -16.63 -3.11
CA GLN A 87 15.53 -15.96 -4.12
C GLN A 87 14.89 -15.97 -5.51
N ARG A 88 13.85 -15.15 -5.70
CA ARG A 88 13.19 -14.95 -6.99
C ARG A 88 13.84 -13.84 -7.81
N THR A 89 13.51 -13.82 -9.10
CA THR A 89 13.94 -12.77 -10.04
C THR A 89 12.71 -12.17 -10.74
N PRO A 90 12.39 -10.88 -10.50
CA PRO A 90 12.97 -10.03 -9.46
C PRO A 90 12.61 -10.54 -8.05
N PRO A 91 13.44 -10.26 -7.03
CA PRO A 91 13.10 -10.61 -5.66
C PRO A 91 12.06 -9.62 -5.12
N ASP A 92 11.06 -10.13 -4.40
CA ASP A 92 9.93 -9.34 -3.89
C ASP A 92 10.36 -8.06 -3.15
N HIS A 93 11.44 -8.10 -2.36
CA HIS A 93 11.87 -6.94 -1.58
C HIS A 93 12.28 -5.74 -2.44
N LYS A 94 12.87 -5.99 -3.62
CA LYS A 94 13.23 -4.90 -4.54
C LYS A 94 11.99 -4.28 -5.17
N MET A 95 10.99 -5.11 -5.47
CA MET A 95 9.72 -4.63 -6.03
C MET A 95 8.92 -3.85 -4.98
N PHE A 96 8.94 -4.30 -3.72
CA PHE A 96 8.34 -3.57 -2.61
C PHE A 96 9.03 -2.23 -2.36
N GLU A 97 10.37 -2.20 -2.28
CA GLU A 97 11.15 -0.97 -2.14
C GLU A 97 10.85 0.04 -3.26
N ALA A 98 10.83 -0.44 -4.50
CA ALA A 98 10.55 0.41 -5.66
C ALA A 98 9.09 0.90 -5.68
N ALA A 99 8.12 0.07 -5.28
CA ALA A 99 6.72 0.47 -5.16
C ALA A 99 6.53 1.55 -4.09
N MET A 100 7.14 1.42 -2.91
CA MET A 100 7.03 2.42 -1.86
C MET A 100 7.68 3.75 -2.27
N THR A 101 8.81 3.68 -2.98
CA THR A 101 9.45 4.88 -3.57
C THR A 101 8.56 5.53 -4.62
N ALA A 102 7.96 4.74 -5.51
CA ALA A 102 7.03 5.22 -6.53
C ALA A 102 5.80 5.87 -5.92
N ALA A 103 5.23 5.31 -4.84
CA ALA A 103 4.09 5.90 -4.15
C ALA A 103 4.38 7.30 -3.62
N ILE A 104 5.55 7.48 -2.99
CA ILE A 104 6.01 8.79 -2.51
C ILE A 104 6.18 9.76 -3.67
N TYR A 105 6.82 9.37 -4.78
CA TYR A 105 7.07 10.28 -5.91
C TYR A 105 5.84 10.57 -6.76
N SER A 106 4.86 9.67 -6.78
CA SER A 106 3.59 9.87 -7.49
C SER A 106 2.72 10.93 -6.84
N ILE A 107 2.83 11.07 -5.51
CA ILE A 107 2.05 12.01 -4.70
C ILE A 107 2.87 13.27 -4.41
N THR A 108 4.11 13.14 -3.93
CA THR A 108 5.01 14.27 -3.59
C THR A 108 6.28 14.26 -4.46
N PRO A 109 6.19 14.69 -5.74
CA PRO A 109 7.36 14.71 -6.63
C PRO A 109 8.40 15.75 -6.17
N PRO A 110 9.70 15.41 -6.11
CA PRO A 110 10.74 16.28 -5.56
C PRO A 110 10.97 17.59 -6.34
N ASN A 111 10.53 17.68 -7.59
CA ASN A 111 10.65 18.86 -8.46
C ASN A 111 9.30 19.49 -8.82
N GLY A 112 8.20 19.08 -8.16
CA GLY A 112 6.85 19.52 -8.49
C GLY A 112 6.26 18.87 -9.76
N ASN A 113 7.06 18.18 -10.58
CA ASN A 113 6.60 17.52 -11.79
C ASN A 113 6.33 16.05 -11.49
N ARG A 114 5.07 15.62 -11.61
CA ARG A 114 4.71 14.22 -11.41
C ARG A 114 5.40 13.34 -12.47
N PRO A 115 5.96 12.19 -12.07
CA PRO A 115 6.64 11.27 -12.99
C PRO A 115 5.68 10.62 -14.00
N PHE A 116 4.40 10.51 -13.65
CA PHE A 116 3.31 10.22 -14.57
C PHE A 116 2.06 11.02 -14.15
N GLU A 117 1.22 11.35 -15.12
CA GLU A 117 -0.03 12.07 -14.88
C GLU A 117 -1.17 11.09 -14.59
N TRP A 118 -2.00 11.41 -13.61
CA TRP A 118 -3.21 10.68 -13.25
C TRP A 118 -4.20 11.64 -12.58
N LYS A 119 -5.48 11.27 -12.56
CA LYS A 119 -6.57 12.11 -12.07
C LYS A 119 -7.36 11.41 -10.97
N ILE A 120 -8.14 12.19 -10.24
CA ILE A 120 -9.09 11.70 -9.25
C ILE A 120 -10.49 12.14 -9.64
N GLU A 121 -11.42 11.20 -9.72
CA GLU A 121 -12.83 11.49 -9.99
C GLU A 121 -13.71 10.92 -8.88
N CYS A 122 -14.57 11.76 -8.30
CA CYS A 122 -15.54 11.32 -7.29
C CYS A 122 -16.81 10.85 -7.98
N VAL A 123 -17.09 9.54 -7.89
CA VAL A 123 -18.20 8.93 -8.61
C VAL A 123 -19.51 9.18 -7.86
N PRO A 124 -20.56 9.71 -8.52
CA PRO A 124 -21.85 9.90 -7.87
C PRO A 124 -22.51 8.57 -7.49
N GLN A 125 -23.35 8.60 -6.45
CA GLN A 125 -24.14 7.44 -6.03
C GLN A 125 -25.32 7.20 -7.00
N ALA A 126 -25.02 6.64 -8.18
CA ALA A 126 -26.00 6.30 -9.21
C ALA A 126 -25.91 4.80 -9.58
N ALA A 127 -27.03 4.23 -10.04
CA ALA A 127 -27.05 2.86 -10.52
C ALA A 127 -26.25 2.74 -11.84
N GLY A 128 -25.36 1.76 -11.94
CA GLY A 128 -24.61 1.46 -13.17
C GLY A 128 -23.24 2.15 -13.30
N THR A 129 -22.71 2.75 -12.23
CA THR A 129 -21.34 3.25 -12.20
C THR A 129 -20.32 2.10 -12.04
N ALA A 130 -19.05 2.36 -12.35
CA ALA A 130 -17.97 1.38 -12.14
C ALA A 130 -17.88 0.91 -10.68
N CYS A 131 -18.30 1.76 -9.74
CA CYS A 131 -18.32 1.49 -8.32
C CYS A 131 -19.40 0.47 -7.94
N GLY A 132 -18.95 -0.72 -7.53
CA GLY A 132 -19.81 -1.66 -6.80
C GLY A 132 -20.24 -1.09 -5.44
N PRO A 133 -21.31 -1.62 -4.81
CA PRO A 133 -21.84 -1.09 -3.55
C PRO A 133 -20.82 -1.05 -2.39
N GLU A 134 -19.82 -1.92 -2.45
CA GLU A 134 -18.77 -2.03 -1.42
C GLU A 134 -17.39 -1.58 -1.92
N SER A 135 -17.27 -1.15 -3.18
CA SER A 135 -16.01 -0.65 -3.73
C SER A 135 -15.67 0.68 -3.07
N ARG A 136 -14.45 0.81 -2.56
CA ARG A 136 -13.94 2.05 -1.96
C ARG A 136 -13.37 2.96 -3.04
N ALA A 137 -12.53 2.42 -3.89
CA ALA A 137 -12.02 3.10 -5.07
C ALA A 137 -11.76 2.07 -6.17
N ILE A 138 -11.51 2.55 -7.39
CA ILE A 138 -11.20 1.74 -8.57
C ILE A 138 -10.20 2.52 -9.42
N THR A 139 -9.28 1.83 -10.07
CA THR A 139 -8.26 2.43 -10.93
C THR A 139 -8.42 2.04 -12.39
N GLU A 140 -8.32 3.01 -13.30
CA GLU A 140 -8.11 2.76 -14.73
C GLU A 140 -6.66 2.27 -14.95
N TRP A 141 -6.49 0.95 -14.84
CA TRP A 141 -5.17 0.29 -14.87
C TRP A 141 -4.62 0.06 -16.28
N GLU A 142 -5.44 0.24 -17.32
CA GLU A 142 -5.05 -0.06 -18.70
C GLU A 142 -3.84 0.79 -19.16
N PRO A 143 -2.90 0.20 -19.91
CA PRO A 143 -1.74 0.93 -20.41
C PRO A 143 -2.15 1.93 -21.49
N ASN A 144 -1.41 3.03 -21.61
CA ASN A 144 -1.60 4.09 -22.62
C ASN A 144 -2.95 4.83 -22.55
N VAL A 145 -3.68 4.76 -21.43
CA VAL A 145 -4.82 5.64 -21.19
C VAL A 145 -4.32 7.07 -21.02
N GLU A 146 -4.91 8.00 -21.76
CA GLU A 146 -4.61 9.42 -21.63
C GLU A 146 -5.27 9.97 -20.36
N ASN A 147 -4.47 10.36 -19.37
CA ASN A 147 -4.92 10.74 -18.03
C ASN A 147 -5.67 9.61 -17.28
N PRO A 148 -4.98 8.52 -16.91
CA PRO A 148 -5.62 7.43 -16.19
C PRO A 148 -6.22 7.92 -14.87
N THR A 149 -7.41 7.44 -14.55
CA THR A 149 -8.24 7.96 -13.45
C THR A 149 -8.33 6.99 -12.29
N MET A 150 -8.23 7.51 -11.07
CA MET A 150 -8.67 6.83 -9.85
C MET A 150 -10.07 7.32 -9.51
N PHE A 151 -11.02 6.41 -9.57
CA PHE A 151 -12.41 6.66 -9.19
C PHE A 151 -12.57 6.45 -7.68
N ILE A 152 -13.00 7.50 -6.97
CA ILE A 152 -13.37 7.42 -5.56
C ILE A 152 -14.85 7.10 -5.47
N CYS A 153 -15.18 5.95 -4.89
CA CYS A 153 -16.54 5.48 -4.80
C CYS A 153 -17.26 6.03 -3.56
N PRO A 154 -18.61 6.14 -3.57
CA PRO A 154 -19.36 6.66 -2.42
C PRO A 154 -19.07 5.96 -1.08
N SER A 155 -18.74 4.66 -1.13
CA SER A 155 -18.43 3.91 0.09
C SER A 155 -17.10 4.34 0.74
N PHE A 156 -16.17 4.96 0.01
CA PHE A 156 -14.95 5.57 0.57
C PHE A 156 -15.25 6.63 1.63
N HIS A 157 -16.32 7.40 1.44
CA HIS A 157 -16.62 8.52 2.34
C HIS A 157 -17.34 8.06 3.62
N THR A 158 -17.97 6.88 3.57
CA THR A 158 -18.87 6.39 4.63
C THR A 158 -18.32 5.21 5.40
N ALA A 159 -17.48 4.39 4.76
CA ALA A 159 -16.96 3.18 5.37
C ALA A 159 -15.97 3.47 6.50
N ARG A 160 -15.98 2.60 7.51
CA ARG A 160 -15.19 2.78 8.73
C ARG A 160 -13.70 2.75 8.42
N ASP A 161 -13.27 1.83 7.56
CA ASP A 161 -11.89 1.61 7.12
C ASP A 161 -11.29 2.84 6.43
N THR A 162 -12.02 3.53 5.56
CA THR A 162 -11.49 4.68 4.81
C THR A 162 -11.63 6.01 5.53
N ARG A 163 -12.50 6.10 6.52
CA ARG A 163 -12.70 7.31 7.34
C ARG A 163 -11.65 7.53 8.43
N ARG A 164 -10.92 6.48 8.83
CA ARG A 164 -9.86 6.61 9.85
C ARG A 164 -8.65 7.35 9.28
N THR A 165 -7.95 8.03 10.16
CA THR A 165 -6.64 8.62 9.87
C THR A 165 -5.56 7.89 10.66
N LEU A 166 -4.29 8.04 10.26
CA LEU A 166 -3.17 7.46 11.00
C LEU A 166 -2.99 8.06 12.40
N GLN A 167 -3.65 9.19 12.68
CA GLN A 167 -3.56 9.98 13.91
C GLN A 167 -4.81 9.85 14.80
N GLU A 168 -5.71 8.90 14.51
CA GLU A 168 -6.94 8.74 15.29
C GLU A 168 -6.61 8.48 16.78
N ASP A 169 -7.23 9.25 17.67
CA ASP A 169 -7.04 9.11 19.11
C ASP A 169 -7.34 7.67 19.57
N GLY A 170 -6.43 7.10 20.34
CA GLY A 170 -6.58 5.72 20.83
C GLY A 170 -6.43 4.65 19.74
N ILE A 171 -5.88 4.96 18.55
CA ILE A 171 -5.63 3.94 17.52
C ILE A 171 -4.68 2.84 18.02
N CYS A 172 -3.79 3.14 18.98
CA CYS A 172 -2.94 2.15 19.64
C CYS A 172 -3.50 1.58 20.95
N ASP A 173 -4.64 2.08 21.45
CA ASP A 173 -5.24 1.56 22.68
C ASP A 173 -5.66 0.11 22.49
N ASN A 174 -5.15 -0.77 23.35
CA ASN A 174 -5.35 -2.22 23.25
C ASN A 174 -5.00 -2.78 21.85
N ALA A 175 -3.98 -2.23 21.18
CA ALA A 175 -3.59 -2.61 19.82
C ALA A 175 -3.37 -4.13 19.66
N ARG A 176 -2.87 -4.80 20.70
CA ARG A 176 -2.69 -6.27 20.71
C ARG A 176 -4.00 -7.06 20.54
N ASN A 177 -5.15 -6.46 20.85
CA ASN A 177 -6.48 -7.06 20.71
C ASN A 177 -7.24 -6.59 19.46
N LYS A 178 -6.65 -5.67 18.69
CA LYS A 178 -7.20 -5.17 17.43
C LYS A 178 -6.84 -6.11 16.29
N VAL A 179 -7.65 -6.08 15.23
CA VAL A 179 -7.38 -6.81 13.99
C VAL A 179 -6.92 -5.85 12.91
N PHE A 180 -6.41 -6.37 11.79
CA PHE A 180 -5.99 -5.56 10.65
C PHE A 180 -7.05 -4.53 10.23
N ALA A 181 -8.32 -4.94 10.15
CA ALA A 181 -9.42 -4.04 9.78
C ALA A 181 -9.71 -2.91 10.79
N ASP A 182 -9.16 -2.98 12.01
CA ASP A 182 -9.19 -1.89 12.98
C ASP A 182 -8.07 -0.85 12.74
N PHE A 183 -7.14 -1.12 11.81
CA PHE A 183 -6.03 -0.23 11.42
C PHE A 183 -6.10 0.28 9.98
N GLU A 184 -7.00 -0.26 9.15
CA GLU A 184 -7.22 0.28 7.80
C GLU A 184 -7.62 1.77 7.85
N THR A 185 -7.11 2.52 6.86
CA THR A 185 -7.33 3.97 6.67
C THR A 185 -7.62 4.25 5.19
N GLY A 186 -8.09 5.45 4.85
CA GLY A 186 -8.20 5.87 3.45
C GLY A 186 -6.85 5.79 2.72
N GLY A 187 -5.73 6.01 3.41
CA GLY A 187 -4.39 5.88 2.82
C GLY A 187 -4.00 4.45 2.46
N HIS A 188 -4.54 3.44 3.16
CA HIS A 188 -4.36 2.04 2.76
C HIS A 188 -5.04 1.78 1.40
N THR A 189 -6.30 2.22 1.26
CA THR A 189 -7.06 2.07 0.01
C THR A 189 -6.39 2.83 -1.14
N LEU A 190 -6.00 4.09 -0.95
CA LEU A 190 -5.36 4.84 -2.04
C LEU A 190 -3.99 4.28 -2.40
N LEU A 191 -3.23 3.72 -1.44
CA LEU A 191 -1.99 3.01 -1.74
C LEU A 191 -2.24 1.77 -2.61
N HIS A 192 -3.27 0.98 -2.28
CA HIS A 192 -3.69 -0.18 -3.07
C HIS A 192 -3.97 0.24 -4.51
N GLU A 193 -4.87 1.21 -4.69
CA GLU A 193 -5.29 1.69 -6.02
C GLU A 193 -4.14 2.30 -6.82
N LEU A 194 -3.30 3.11 -6.17
CA LEU A 194 -2.16 3.73 -6.84
C LEU A 194 -1.22 2.69 -7.49
N THR A 195 -1.10 1.51 -6.88
CA THR A 195 -0.24 0.45 -7.43
C THR A 195 -0.78 -0.18 -8.72
N HIS A 196 -2.07 -0.03 -9.02
CA HIS A 196 -2.69 -0.57 -10.23
C HIS A 196 -2.34 0.21 -11.50
N PHE A 197 -1.96 1.48 -11.40
CA PHE A 197 -1.63 2.27 -12.59
C PHE A 197 -0.40 1.71 -13.32
N ASP A 198 -0.49 1.59 -14.65
CA ASP A 198 0.65 1.20 -15.48
C ASP A 198 1.84 2.17 -15.31
N GLY A 199 1.55 3.49 -15.29
CA GLY A 199 2.56 4.53 -15.05
C GLY A 199 3.26 4.41 -13.70
N PHE A 200 2.53 3.98 -12.66
CA PHE A 200 3.12 3.65 -11.35
C PHE A 200 4.06 2.45 -11.46
N GLY A 201 3.64 1.38 -12.13
CA GLY A 201 4.46 0.20 -12.36
C GLY A 201 5.75 0.52 -13.12
N ILE A 202 5.68 1.37 -14.14
CA ILE A 202 6.85 1.87 -14.88
C ILE A 202 7.79 2.63 -13.95
N LEU A 203 7.26 3.56 -13.13
CA LEU A 203 8.05 4.32 -12.15
C LEU A 203 8.71 3.40 -11.12
N ALA A 204 8.00 2.38 -10.65
CA ALA A 204 8.50 1.36 -9.74
C ALA A 204 9.38 0.31 -10.42
N THR A 205 9.67 0.43 -11.71
CA THR A 205 10.45 -0.55 -12.49
C THR A 205 9.91 -1.98 -12.40
N MET A 206 8.60 -2.12 -12.19
CA MET A 206 7.93 -3.42 -12.16
C MET A 206 7.99 -4.06 -13.54
N PRO A 207 8.25 -5.38 -13.65
CA PRO A 207 8.20 -6.08 -14.92
C PRO A 207 6.82 -5.98 -15.59
N LEU A 208 6.83 -5.82 -16.91
CA LEU A 208 5.63 -5.97 -17.74
C LEU A 208 5.07 -7.38 -17.57
N TYR A 209 3.77 -7.49 -17.32
CA TYR A 209 3.09 -8.76 -17.14
C TYR A 209 1.75 -8.77 -17.88
N THR A 210 1.47 -9.87 -18.56
CA THR A 210 0.16 -10.09 -19.20
C THR A 210 -0.74 -10.84 -18.24
N SER A 211 -1.67 -10.13 -17.64
CA SER A 211 -2.59 -10.72 -16.68
C SER A 211 -3.69 -11.52 -17.39
N PRO A 212 -3.84 -12.82 -17.09
CA PRO A 212 -4.99 -13.60 -17.57
C PRO A 212 -6.32 -13.04 -17.06
N ARG A 213 -6.30 -12.27 -15.97
CA ARG A 213 -7.48 -11.68 -15.34
C ARG A 213 -7.90 -10.39 -16.03
N SER A 214 -6.94 -9.68 -16.58
CA SER A 214 -7.13 -8.39 -17.24
C SER A 214 -7.35 -8.54 -18.75
N GLY A 215 -8.05 -9.61 -19.16
CA GLY A 215 -8.37 -9.89 -20.56
C GLY A 215 -7.16 -10.14 -21.47
N GLY A 216 -5.99 -10.44 -20.90
CA GLY A 216 -4.75 -10.61 -21.67
C GLY A 216 -4.05 -9.30 -22.05
N VAL A 217 -4.40 -8.19 -21.40
CA VAL A 217 -3.67 -6.92 -21.52
C VAL A 217 -2.38 -6.97 -20.71
N ALA A 218 -1.30 -6.44 -21.29
CA ALA A 218 -0.01 -6.33 -20.63
C ALA A 218 0.10 -4.99 -19.90
N SER A 219 0.45 -5.00 -18.61
CA SER A 219 0.64 -3.80 -17.79
C SER A 219 1.77 -4.00 -16.79
N HIS A 220 2.40 -2.91 -16.35
CA HIS A 220 3.37 -2.89 -15.26
C HIS A 220 2.68 -2.71 -13.89
N GLY A 221 1.45 -2.19 -13.86
CA GLY A 221 0.67 -2.00 -12.64
C GLY A 221 0.23 -3.33 -12.03
N THR A 222 -0.04 -3.36 -10.73
CA THR A 222 -0.42 -4.56 -9.97
C THR A 222 -1.81 -5.10 -10.34
N ASP A 223 -2.09 -6.33 -9.94
CA ASP A 223 -3.38 -7.00 -10.08
C ASP A 223 -4.05 -7.17 -8.70
N ASP A 224 -5.36 -7.41 -8.73
CA ASP A 224 -6.09 -8.04 -7.65
C ASP A 224 -6.05 -9.57 -7.82
N TRP A 225 -5.30 -10.28 -6.97
CA TRP A 225 -5.11 -11.73 -7.10
C TRP A 225 -6.44 -12.50 -7.16
N ARG A 226 -7.46 -12.01 -6.45
CA ARG A 226 -8.85 -12.45 -6.57
C ARG A 226 -9.69 -11.17 -6.64
N GLN A 227 -10.81 -11.18 -7.37
CA GLN A 227 -11.66 -10.00 -7.66
C GLN A 227 -11.99 -9.08 -6.46
N ARG A 228 -11.81 -9.56 -5.24
CA ARG A 228 -11.70 -8.74 -4.04
C ARG A 228 -10.54 -9.27 -3.22
N THR A 229 -9.39 -8.63 -3.28
CA THR A 229 -8.26 -9.05 -2.45
C THR A 229 -8.42 -8.45 -1.06
N THR A 230 -8.38 -9.30 -0.05
CA THR A 230 -8.32 -8.90 1.36
C THR A 230 -6.93 -9.21 1.89
N GLN A 231 -6.58 -8.66 3.04
CA GLN A 231 -5.32 -8.93 3.72
C GLN A 231 -5.15 -10.41 4.02
N ARG A 232 -6.24 -11.12 4.32
CA ARG A 232 -6.23 -12.58 4.44
C ARG A 232 -5.76 -13.24 3.14
N LEU A 233 -6.36 -12.87 2.02
CA LEU A 233 -5.98 -13.43 0.72
C LEU A 233 -4.55 -13.02 0.33
N ALA A 234 -4.12 -11.81 0.68
CA ALA A 234 -2.75 -11.36 0.47
C ALA A 234 -1.75 -12.20 1.29
N ARG A 235 -2.08 -12.57 2.54
CA ARG A 235 -1.26 -13.50 3.34
C ARG A 235 -1.29 -14.92 2.79
N ASP A 236 -2.46 -15.39 2.35
CA ASP A 236 -2.61 -16.72 1.74
C ASP A 236 -1.78 -16.86 0.45
N LEU A 237 -1.60 -15.77 -0.31
CA LEU A 237 -0.79 -15.76 -1.53
C LEU A 237 0.69 -16.12 -1.27
N VAL A 238 1.23 -15.73 -0.11
CA VAL A 238 2.61 -16.05 0.28
C VAL A 238 2.80 -17.57 0.44
N GLY A 239 1.86 -18.22 1.14
CA GLY A 239 1.92 -19.66 1.43
C GLY A 239 1.39 -20.56 0.31
N ASN A 240 0.51 -20.02 -0.54
CA ASN A 240 -0.13 -20.78 -1.61
C ASN A 240 -0.18 -19.99 -2.94
N PRO A 241 0.94 -19.95 -3.69
CA PRO A 241 1.01 -19.26 -4.97
C PRO A 241 0.20 -19.94 -6.09
N GLN A 242 -0.51 -21.04 -5.81
CA GLN A 242 -1.35 -21.74 -6.78
C GLN A 242 -2.53 -20.82 -7.14
N GLY A 243 -2.37 -20.07 -8.23
CA GLY A 243 -3.34 -19.05 -8.62
C GLY A 243 -2.81 -17.92 -9.51
N GLY A 244 -1.50 -17.85 -9.75
CA GLY A 244 -0.99 -17.30 -11.01
C GLY A 244 -0.41 -15.89 -11.02
N ILE A 245 -0.11 -15.25 -9.88
CA ILE A 245 0.73 -14.04 -9.84
C ILE A 245 1.74 -14.11 -8.70
N ASP A 246 2.80 -13.31 -8.79
CA ASP A 246 3.71 -13.11 -7.67
C ASP A 246 3.10 -12.20 -6.60
N THR A 247 3.55 -12.34 -5.36
CA THR A 247 3.17 -11.49 -4.20
C THR A 247 3.42 -10.01 -4.47
N TRP A 248 4.51 -9.65 -5.13
CA TRP A 248 4.78 -8.26 -5.55
C TRP A 248 3.87 -7.75 -6.66
N ARG A 249 3.13 -8.63 -7.35
CA ARG A 249 2.12 -8.24 -8.35
C ARG A 249 0.77 -7.95 -7.72
N ASN A 250 0.53 -8.27 -6.45
CA ASN A 250 -0.76 -8.07 -5.83
C ASN A 250 -0.81 -6.71 -5.10
N ALA A 251 -1.76 -5.85 -5.46
CA ALA A 251 -1.90 -4.51 -4.87
C ALA A 251 -2.02 -4.55 -3.35
N GLU A 252 -2.87 -5.45 -2.85
CA GLU A 252 -3.13 -5.60 -1.42
C GLU A 252 -1.90 -6.04 -0.63
N ASN A 253 -0.93 -6.77 -1.22
CA ASN A 253 0.30 -7.13 -0.52
C ASN A 253 1.15 -5.89 -0.20
N HIS A 254 1.19 -4.90 -1.10
CA HIS A 254 1.90 -3.64 -0.86
C HIS A 254 1.21 -2.79 0.20
N ALA A 255 -0.09 -2.55 0.03
CA ALA A 255 -0.87 -1.74 0.96
C ALA A 255 -0.88 -2.36 2.36
N ALA A 256 -1.09 -3.67 2.46
CA ALA A 256 -1.19 -4.35 3.74
C ALA A 256 0.14 -4.40 4.49
N ALA A 257 1.25 -4.65 3.79
CA ALA A 257 2.59 -4.62 4.39
C ALA A 257 2.94 -3.23 4.92
N ALA A 258 2.62 -2.18 4.17
CA ALA A 258 2.90 -0.80 4.57
C ALA A 258 2.08 -0.38 5.80
N THR A 259 0.78 -0.70 5.82
CA THR A 259 -0.10 -0.47 6.96
C THR A 259 0.36 -1.26 8.18
N GLU A 260 0.65 -2.55 8.04
CA GLU A 260 1.09 -3.38 9.16
C GLU A 260 2.39 -2.88 9.75
N TYR A 261 3.37 -2.52 8.92
CA TYR A 261 4.65 -2.02 9.41
C TYR A 261 4.52 -0.70 10.16
N PHE A 262 3.71 0.23 9.62
CA PHE A 262 3.45 1.50 10.26
C PHE A 262 2.86 1.31 11.66
N PHE A 263 1.82 0.48 11.81
CA PHE A 263 1.18 0.27 13.12
C PHE A 263 1.96 -0.65 14.06
N GLN A 264 2.76 -1.59 13.55
CA GLN A 264 3.71 -2.34 14.38
C GLN A 264 4.71 -1.41 15.04
N THR A 265 5.20 -0.42 14.28
CA THR A 265 6.17 0.57 14.78
C THR A 265 5.50 1.59 15.69
N LEU A 266 4.37 2.18 15.28
CA LEU A 266 3.67 3.20 16.05
C LEU A 266 3.11 2.67 17.37
N CYS A 267 2.52 1.48 17.36
CA CYS A 267 1.85 0.90 18.51
C CYS A 267 2.73 -0.10 19.29
N GLU A 268 3.99 -0.27 18.91
CA GLU A 268 4.95 -1.19 19.54
C GLU A 268 4.40 -2.63 19.68
N ILE A 269 3.79 -3.12 18.60
CA ILE A 269 3.28 -4.48 18.49
C ILE A 269 4.07 -5.28 17.44
N ASP A 270 4.18 -6.57 17.67
CA ASP A 270 4.95 -7.50 16.86
C ASP A 270 4.13 -8.14 15.73
N ASN A 271 2.79 -8.13 15.85
CA ASN A 271 1.88 -8.75 14.90
C ASN A 271 0.50 -8.09 14.96
N ILE A 272 -0.16 -8.00 13.81
CA ILE A 272 -1.58 -7.62 13.73
C ILE A 272 -2.38 -8.85 13.23
N PRO A 273 -3.30 -9.41 14.04
CA PRO A 273 -4.08 -10.57 13.61
C PRO A 273 -5.16 -10.19 12.57
N LEU A 274 -5.56 -11.18 11.74
CA LEU A 274 -6.63 -11.01 10.75
C LEU A 274 -8.04 -11.26 11.33
N THR A 275 -8.14 -11.84 12.52
CA THR A 275 -9.41 -12.15 13.20
C THR A 275 -9.31 -11.77 14.66
N ARG A 276 -10.45 -11.35 15.25
CA ARG A 276 -10.48 -11.07 16.67
C ARG A 276 -10.16 -12.36 17.40
N PHE A 277 -9.39 -12.23 18.47
CA PHE A 277 -9.15 -13.36 19.36
C PHE A 277 -10.48 -13.81 19.95
N ASP A 278 -10.84 -15.08 19.71
CA ASP A 278 -12.00 -15.70 20.33
C ASP A 278 -11.55 -16.39 21.62
N SER A 279 -11.87 -15.77 22.76
CA SER A 279 -11.51 -16.31 24.07
C SER A 279 -12.14 -17.67 24.38
N SER A 280 -13.19 -18.07 23.66
CA SER A 280 -13.77 -19.41 23.78
C SER A 280 -12.86 -20.52 23.22
N THR A 281 -11.85 -20.14 22.42
CA THR A 281 -10.84 -21.07 21.86
C THR A 281 -9.56 -21.15 22.70
N CYS A 282 -9.50 -20.45 23.84
CA CYS A 282 -8.35 -20.50 24.73
C CYS A 282 -8.18 -21.91 25.31
N PRO A 283 -7.05 -22.60 25.05
CA PRO A 283 -6.82 -23.93 25.60
C PRO A 283 -6.84 -23.90 27.13
N GLN A 284 -7.44 -24.93 27.76
CA GLN A 284 -7.42 -25.04 29.22
C GLN A 284 -5.99 -25.01 29.75
N GLY A 285 -5.72 -24.14 30.72
CA GLY A 285 -4.39 -23.96 31.32
C GLY A 285 -3.55 -22.83 30.69
N CYS A 286 -4.09 -22.10 29.71
CA CYS A 286 -3.42 -20.95 29.11
C CYS A 286 -4.08 -19.63 29.53
N THR A 287 -3.28 -18.58 29.62
CA THR A 287 -3.76 -17.20 29.81
C THR A 287 -3.79 -16.54 28.43
N CYS A 288 -4.98 -16.20 27.94
CA CYS A 288 -5.14 -15.61 26.62
C CYS A 288 -5.51 -14.12 26.71
N ASN A 289 -4.52 -13.29 27.04
CA ASN A 289 -4.63 -11.83 27.05
C ASN A 289 -4.21 -11.20 25.70
N GLY A 290 -4.29 -11.96 24.60
CA GLY A 290 -3.85 -11.56 23.26
C GLY A 290 -3.96 -12.71 22.24
N PRO A 291 -3.52 -12.49 20.99
CA PRO A 291 -3.66 -13.45 19.88
C PRO A 291 -2.79 -14.71 20.05
N VAL A 292 -1.82 -14.70 20.97
CA VAL A 292 -0.98 -15.85 21.31
C VAL A 292 -1.29 -16.27 22.76
N PRO A 293 -1.80 -17.50 22.99
CA PRO A 293 -1.99 -18.05 24.33
C PRO A 293 -0.65 -18.14 25.09
N LEU A 294 -0.60 -17.59 26.30
CA LEU A 294 0.52 -17.82 27.22
C LEU A 294 0.19 -19.04 28.09
N CYS A 295 0.72 -20.18 27.70
CA CYS A 295 0.56 -21.43 28.44
C CYS A 295 1.77 -21.64 29.36
N SER A 296 1.51 -21.96 30.63
CA SER A 296 2.53 -22.30 31.63
C SER A 296 3.04 -23.73 31.49
#